data_AF-A0A9E3DAU6-F1
#
_entry.id   AF-A0A9E3DAU6-F1
#
_cell.length_a   1.000
_cell.length_b   1.000
_cell.length_c   1.000
_cell.angle_alpha   90.00
_cell.angle_beta   90.00
_cell.angle_gamma   90.00
#
_symmetry.space_group_name_H-M   'P 1'
#
loop_
_entity.id
_entity.type
_entity.pdbx_description
1 polymer ?
#
loop_
_entity_poly.entity_id
_entity_poly.type
_entity_poly.pdbx_seq_one_letter_code
_entity_poly.pdbx_strand_id
1 'polypeptide(L)'
;MRLVADSGLWSTGPIEEAATPLIAVLEVSGAVLSWTIDDPPDATQITFTDTSRAEWLWRVLGESGHVALASALTARDATAEEPGSIELADVSILPGSLSPLRRLALGHWLRRWWPASRQDGIAGLDRAVLDVEVALLTARAQGYFTDDTFDSDVAELIAPHAAALIGHIAAGDPRIFDLARAGAGLAEEFGVDVPAWPELFAALD
;
A
#
# COMPACT_ATOMS: atom_id res chain seq x y z
N MET A 1 -13.05 13.58 -33.05
CA MET A 1 -12.78 13.70 -31.61
C MET A 1 -13.48 14.95 -31.10
N ARG A 2 -14.38 14.84 -30.12
CA ARG A 2 -15.14 15.96 -29.56
C ARG A 2 -14.68 16.16 -28.12
N LEU A 3 -14.31 17.39 -27.76
CA LEU A 3 -14.01 17.76 -26.39
C LEU A 3 -15.27 18.36 -25.77
N VAL A 4 -15.65 17.89 -24.58
CA VAL A 4 -16.76 18.41 -23.79
C VAL A 4 -16.17 19.08 -22.56
N ALA A 5 -16.52 20.32 -22.30
CA ALA A 5 -16.15 21.02 -21.08
C ALA A 5 -17.30 20.93 -20.09
N ASP A 6 -17.05 20.36 -18.92
CA ASP A 6 -18.01 20.32 -17.81
C ASP A 6 -17.25 20.47 -16.48
N SER A 7 -17.77 21.31 -15.59
CA SER A 7 -17.21 21.56 -14.25
C SER A 7 -15.71 21.94 -14.24
N GLY A 8 -15.23 22.59 -15.30
CA GLY A 8 -13.83 23.03 -15.45
C GLY A 8 -12.88 21.97 -16.02
N LEU A 9 -13.37 20.76 -16.32
CA LEU A 9 -12.61 19.67 -16.91
C LEU A 9 -13.01 19.46 -18.38
N TRP A 10 -12.04 19.06 -19.20
CA TRP A 10 -12.27 18.70 -20.60
C TRP A 10 -12.17 17.18 -20.78
N SER A 11 -13.21 16.56 -21.32
CA SER A 11 -13.27 15.11 -21.59
C SER A 11 -13.48 14.83 -23.07
N THR A 12 -13.10 13.62 -23.52
CA THR A 12 -13.25 13.17 -24.92
C THR A 12 -14.56 12.41 -25.18
N GLY A 13 -15.41 12.30 -24.15
CA GLY A 13 -16.73 11.65 -24.13
C GLY A 13 -17.63 12.29 -23.06
N PRO A 14 -18.92 11.92 -22.99
CA PRO A 14 -19.78 12.37 -21.90
C PRO A 14 -19.14 12.00 -20.55
N ILE A 15 -19.12 12.93 -19.61
CA ILE A 15 -18.77 12.62 -18.21
C ILE A 15 -19.96 11.82 -17.67
N GLU A 16 -19.85 10.50 -17.63
CA GLU A 16 -20.86 9.67 -16.97
C GLU A 16 -20.86 9.96 -15.47
N GLU A 17 -22.04 10.00 -14.84
CA GLU A 17 -22.18 10.25 -13.39
C GLU A 17 -21.46 9.20 -12.53
N ALA A 18 -21.20 8.00 -13.08
CA ALA A 18 -20.39 6.96 -12.47
C ALA A 18 -19.01 6.89 -13.14
N ALA A 19 -18.17 7.88 -12.90
CA ALA A 19 -16.75 7.79 -13.25
C ALA A 19 -16.16 6.49 -12.64
N THR A 20 -15.33 5.78 -13.40
CA THR A 20 -14.64 4.60 -12.88
C THR A 20 -13.82 5.01 -11.65
N PRO A 21 -14.03 4.37 -10.48
CA PRO A 21 -13.36 4.78 -9.26
C PRO A 21 -11.85 4.58 -9.38
N LEU A 22 -11.09 5.49 -8.77
CA LEU A 22 -9.65 5.31 -8.59
C LEU A 22 -9.45 4.23 -7.52
N ILE A 23 -8.67 3.20 -7.84
CA ILE A 23 -8.43 2.07 -6.94
C ILE A 23 -6.94 1.99 -6.59
N ALA A 24 -6.63 1.89 -5.30
CA ALA A 24 -5.35 1.41 -4.80
C ALA A 24 -5.42 -0.11 -4.62
N VAL A 25 -4.37 -0.81 -5.06
CA VAL A 25 -4.29 -2.27 -5.04
C VAL A 25 -3.01 -2.69 -4.32
N LEU A 26 -3.09 -3.75 -3.52
CA LEU A 26 -1.93 -4.42 -2.94
C LEU A 26 -2.08 -5.94 -3.09
N GLU A 27 -1.10 -6.56 -3.73
CA GLU A 27 -0.99 -8.02 -3.75
C GLU A 27 -0.35 -8.50 -2.44
N VAL A 28 -0.98 -9.49 -1.81
CA VAL A 28 -0.47 -10.21 -0.64
C VAL A 28 -0.50 -11.71 -0.95
N SER A 29 0.11 -12.53 -0.11
CA SER A 29 0.11 -13.98 -0.33
C SER A 29 -1.32 -14.53 -0.45
N GLY A 30 -1.63 -15.13 -1.60
CA GLY A 30 -2.94 -15.73 -1.88
C GLY A 30 -4.11 -14.77 -2.08
N ALA A 31 -3.91 -13.45 -2.12
CA ALA A 31 -4.99 -12.49 -2.36
C ALA A 31 -4.54 -11.15 -2.94
N VAL A 32 -5.51 -10.43 -3.51
CA VAL A 32 -5.37 -9.03 -3.89
C VAL A 32 -6.33 -8.20 -3.05
N LEU A 33 -5.79 -7.19 -2.36
CA LEU A 33 -6.53 -6.21 -1.59
C LEU A 33 -6.78 -4.97 -2.45
N SER A 34 -8.00 -4.44 -2.43
CA SER A 34 -8.35 -3.23 -3.17
C SER A 34 -9.15 -2.25 -2.34
N TRP A 35 -8.85 -0.96 -2.54
CA TRP A 35 -9.54 0.17 -1.92
C TRP A 35 -9.84 1.24 -2.96
N THR A 36 -11.07 1.74 -2.99
CA THR A 36 -11.37 3.00 -3.67
C THR A 36 -10.67 4.15 -2.94
N ILE A 37 -10.00 5.02 -3.69
CA ILE A 37 -9.24 6.16 -3.13
C ILE A 37 -10.16 7.12 -2.36
N ASP A 38 -11.35 7.37 -2.90
CA ASP A 38 -12.31 8.34 -2.37
C ASP A 38 -13.25 7.75 -1.29
N ASP A 39 -13.21 6.43 -1.07
CA ASP A 39 -14.04 5.75 -0.07
C ASP A 39 -13.46 5.86 1.35
N PRO A 40 -14.30 5.71 2.38
CA PRO A 40 -13.84 5.59 3.75
C PRO A 40 -12.85 4.41 3.91
N PRO A 41 -11.92 4.51 4.88
CA PRO A 41 -10.78 3.59 4.99
C PRO A 41 -11.15 2.13 5.28
N ASP A 42 -12.35 1.86 5.77
CA ASP A 42 -12.77 0.52 6.22
C ASP A 42 -13.38 -0.34 5.09
N ALA A 43 -13.59 0.23 3.90
CA ALA A 43 -14.15 -0.47 2.74
C ALA A 43 -13.07 -1.27 1.98
N THR A 44 -12.51 -2.31 2.62
CA THR A 44 -11.55 -3.20 1.94
C THR A 44 -12.26 -4.31 1.17
N GLN A 45 -11.93 -4.46 -0.11
CA GLN A 45 -12.30 -5.64 -0.88
C GLN A 45 -11.11 -6.60 -0.94
N ILE A 46 -11.34 -7.88 -0.59
CA ILE A 46 -10.35 -8.95 -0.63
C ILE A 46 -10.75 -9.92 -1.73
N THR A 47 -9.89 -10.08 -2.73
CA THR A 47 -10.06 -11.07 -3.79
C THR A 47 -9.05 -12.18 -3.59
N PHE A 48 -9.51 -13.36 -3.19
CA PHE A 48 -8.63 -14.52 -2.99
C PHE A 48 -8.21 -15.12 -4.34
N THR A 49 -6.89 -15.26 -4.52
CA THR A 49 -6.29 -15.95 -5.66
C THR A 49 -5.90 -17.37 -5.30
N ASP A 50 -5.52 -17.62 -4.04
CA ASP A 50 -5.24 -18.93 -3.45
C ASP A 50 -5.44 -18.87 -1.93
N THR A 51 -6.54 -19.43 -1.44
CA THR A 51 -6.88 -19.40 -0.01
C THR A 51 -5.92 -20.22 0.85
N SER A 52 -5.20 -21.19 0.28
CA SER A 52 -4.23 -22.01 1.03
C SER A 52 -2.98 -21.22 1.42
N ARG A 53 -2.70 -20.12 0.71
CA ARG A 53 -1.56 -19.24 0.93
C ARG A 53 -1.90 -18.03 1.81
N ALA A 54 -3.18 -17.77 2.04
CA ALA A 54 -3.65 -16.62 2.82
C ALA A 54 -3.52 -16.81 4.35
N GLU A 55 -2.39 -17.36 4.83
CA GLU A 55 -2.16 -17.59 6.27
C GLU A 55 -2.27 -16.28 7.08
N TRP A 56 -1.83 -15.15 6.51
CA TRP A 56 -1.90 -13.83 7.15
C TRP A 56 -3.31 -13.43 7.62
N LEU A 57 -4.38 -14.06 7.10
CA LEU A 57 -5.75 -13.82 7.52
C LEU A 57 -5.99 -14.00 9.02
N TRP A 58 -5.22 -14.84 9.73
CA TRP A 58 -5.36 -14.96 11.19
C TRP A 58 -5.09 -13.63 11.92
N ARG A 59 -4.25 -12.75 11.34
CA ARG A 59 -3.99 -11.41 11.89
C ARG A 59 -5.16 -10.44 11.69
N VAL A 60 -6.01 -10.73 10.71
CA VAL A 60 -7.09 -9.86 10.25
C VAL A 60 -8.44 -10.33 10.74
N LEU A 61 -8.67 -11.63 10.85
CA LEU A 61 -9.91 -12.23 11.34
C LEU A 61 -9.82 -12.68 12.80
N GLY A 62 -8.61 -12.67 13.37
CA GLY A 62 -8.31 -13.38 14.62
C GLY A 62 -8.28 -14.90 14.44
N GLU A 63 -7.85 -15.60 15.50
CA GLU A 63 -7.73 -17.06 15.50
C GLU A 63 -9.09 -17.75 15.24
N SER A 64 -10.14 -17.35 15.95
CA SER A 64 -11.48 -17.93 15.81
C SER A 64 -12.06 -17.70 14.42
N GLY A 65 -11.90 -16.49 13.87
CA GLY A 65 -12.37 -16.16 12.52
C GLY A 65 -11.63 -16.93 11.44
N HIS A 66 -10.33 -17.14 11.60
CA HIS A 66 -9.53 -17.96 10.68
C HIS A 66 -9.96 -19.44 10.70
N VAL A 67 -10.17 -20.02 11.88
CA VAL A 67 -10.66 -21.41 12.02
C VAL A 67 -12.04 -21.57 11.39
N ALA A 68 -12.94 -20.61 11.60
CA ALA A 68 -14.27 -20.62 11.01
C ALA A 68 -14.21 -20.59 9.47
N LEU A 69 -13.39 -19.70 8.90
CA LEU A 69 -13.17 -19.63 7.45
C LEU A 69 -12.58 -20.93 6.89
N ALA A 70 -11.51 -21.46 7.49
CA ALA A 70 -10.87 -22.69 7.02
C ALA A 70 -11.82 -23.90 7.05
N SER A 71 -12.63 -24.01 8.10
CA SER A 71 -13.64 -25.06 8.25
C SER A 71 -14.71 -24.96 7.15
N ALA A 72 -15.18 -23.74 6.87
CA ALA A 72 -16.20 -23.52 5.85
C ALA A 72 -15.69 -23.79 4.43
N LEU A 73 -14.45 -23.40 4.12
CA LEU A 73 -13.81 -23.71 2.84
C LEU A 73 -13.66 -25.22 2.64
N THR A 74 -13.20 -25.95 3.67
CA THR A 74 -13.07 -27.42 3.63
C THR A 74 -14.42 -28.11 3.40
N ALA A 75 -15.47 -27.64 4.08
CA ALA A 75 -16.82 -28.19 3.92
C ALA A 75 -17.38 -27.91 2.51
N ARG A 76 -17.07 -26.74 1.93
CA ARG A 76 -17.45 -26.39 0.55
C ARG A 76 -16.74 -27.28 -0.46
N ASP A 77 -15.44 -27.47 -0.35
CA ASP A 77 -14.67 -28.29 -1.30
C ASP A 77 -15.19 -29.74 -1.34
N ALA A 78 -15.69 -30.26 -0.21
CA ALA A 78 -16.31 -31.57 -0.13
C ALA A 78 -17.68 -31.69 -0.83
N THR A 79 -18.31 -30.56 -1.18
CA THR A 79 -19.69 -30.47 -1.73
C THR A 79 -19.75 -29.81 -3.11
N ALA A 80 -18.59 -29.54 -3.72
CA ALA A 80 -18.44 -28.69 -4.90
C ALA A 80 -19.03 -29.27 -6.20
N GLU A 81 -20.32 -29.00 -6.45
CA GLU A 81 -20.95 -29.17 -7.78
C GLU A 81 -21.23 -27.82 -8.48
N GLU A 82 -21.36 -26.70 -7.76
CA GLU A 82 -21.63 -25.37 -8.34
C GLU A 82 -20.92 -24.20 -7.59
N PRO A 83 -20.68 -23.05 -8.27
CA PRO A 83 -20.19 -21.84 -7.62
C PRO A 83 -21.23 -21.27 -6.63
N GLY A 84 -21.04 -21.54 -5.33
CA GLY A 84 -21.87 -21.00 -4.25
C GLY A 84 -21.23 -19.85 -3.46
N SER A 85 -22.03 -19.21 -2.61
CA SER A 85 -21.59 -18.28 -1.57
C SER A 85 -21.47 -18.98 -0.21
N ILE A 86 -20.47 -18.63 0.59
CA ILE A 86 -20.37 -19.05 2.00
C ILE A 86 -20.71 -17.84 2.86
N GLU A 87 -21.64 -17.99 3.78
CA GLU A 87 -21.90 -17.01 4.84
C GLU A 87 -21.16 -17.46 6.11
N LEU A 88 -20.29 -16.60 6.64
CA LEU A 88 -19.59 -16.84 7.90
C LEU A 88 -20.25 -16.00 9.00
N ALA A 89 -20.99 -16.67 9.89
CA ALA A 89 -21.57 -16.00 11.05
C ALA A 89 -20.47 -15.53 12.01
N ASP A 90 -20.61 -14.32 12.54
CA ASP A 90 -19.73 -13.73 13.56
C ASP A 90 -18.24 -13.58 13.17
N VAL A 91 -17.89 -13.73 11.89
CA VAL A 91 -16.54 -13.46 11.38
C VAL A 91 -16.52 -12.07 10.78
N SER A 92 -15.72 -11.19 11.36
CA SER A 92 -15.48 -9.85 10.85
C SER A 92 -13.99 -9.52 10.84
N ILE A 93 -13.61 -8.61 9.96
CA ILE A 93 -12.27 -8.04 9.92
C ILE A 93 -12.06 -7.24 11.22
N LEU A 94 -11.00 -7.56 11.95
CA LEU A 94 -10.57 -6.85 13.14
C LEU A 94 -10.35 -5.38 12.78
N PRO A 95 -11.01 -4.43 13.47
CA PRO A 95 -10.92 -3.01 13.15
C PRO A 95 -9.47 -2.52 13.09
N GLY A 96 -9.12 -1.84 12.00
CA GLY A 96 -7.79 -1.26 11.79
C GLY A 96 -6.67 -2.25 11.43
N SER A 97 -6.94 -3.56 11.39
CA SER A 97 -5.93 -4.58 11.03
C SER A 97 -5.36 -4.40 9.61
N LEU A 98 -6.16 -3.84 8.70
CA LEU A 98 -5.78 -3.58 7.31
C LEU A 98 -5.28 -2.15 7.06
N SER A 99 -5.31 -1.27 8.06
CA SER A 99 -4.88 0.13 7.90
C SER A 99 -3.43 0.28 7.42
N PRO A 100 -2.45 -0.51 7.91
CA PRO A 100 -1.08 -0.44 7.39
C PRO A 100 -0.98 -0.85 5.91
N LEU A 101 -1.71 -1.91 5.51
CA LEU A 101 -1.72 -2.41 4.12
C LEU A 101 -2.40 -1.41 3.18
N ARG A 102 -3.50 -0.79 3.62
CA ARG A 102 -4.14 0.31 2.87
C ARG A 102 -3.18 1.48 2.69
N ARG A 103 -2.45 1.88 3.74
CA ARG A 103 -1.48 2.98 3.66
C ARG A 103 -0.36 2.64 2.66
N LEU A 104 0.12 1.40 2.66
CA LEU A 104 1.09 0.92 1.69
C LEU A 104 0.55 0.97 0.26
N ALA A 105 -0.64 0.42 0.02
CA ALA A 105 -1.31 0.44 -1.29
C ALA A 105 -1.49 1.87 -1.81
N LEU A 106 -1.94 2.78 -0.95
CA LEU A 106 -2.07 4.20 -1.26
C LEU A 106 -0.72 4.84 -1.57
N GLY A 107 0.34 4.50 -0.83
CA GLY A 107 1.70 4.94 -1.11
C GLY A 107 2.14 4.58 -2.52
N HIS A 108 1.97 3.31 -2.93
CA HIS A 108 2.25 2.89 -4.31
C HIS A 108 1.39 3.62 -5.34
N TRP A 109 0.11 3.85 -5.03
CA TRP A 109 -0.79 4.60 -5.90
C TRP A 109 -0.30 6.04 -6.09
N LEU A 110 -0.01 6.75 -5.00
CA LEU A 110 0.54 8.12 -5.01
C LEU A 110 1.85 8.19 -5.79
N ARG A 111 2.73 7.19 -5.62
CA ARG A 111 4.01 7.13 -6.32
C ARG A 111 3.87 7.10 -7.85
N ARG A 112 2.77 6.54 -8.38
CA ARG A 112 2.58 6.28 -9.81
C ARG A 112 1.61 7.26 -10.46
N TRP A 113 0.58 7.70 -9.73
CA TRP A 113 -0.58 8.37 -10.31
C TRP A 113 -0.92 9.72 -9.67
N TRP A 114 -0.10 10.24 -8.75
CA TRP A 114 -0.36 11.55 -8.15
C TRP A 114 -0.50 12.65 -9.22
N PRO A 115 -1.63 13.38 -9.26
CA PRO A 115 -1.95 14.31 -10.35
C PRO A 115 -1.33 15.69 -10.12
N ALA A 116 0.00 15.76 -9.99
CA ALA A 116 0.69 17.03 -9.84
C ALA A 116 0.38 17.97 -11.01
N SER A 117 -0.14 19.15 -10.73
CA SER A 117 -0.56 20.13 -11.73
C SER A 117 -0.35 21.54 -11.20
N ARG A 118 0.54 22.29 -11.86
CA ARG A 118 0.76 23.71 -11.52
C ARG A 118 -0.46 24.57 -11.83
N GLN A 119 -1.19 24.24 -12.89
CA GLN A 119 -2.37 24.99 -13.31
C GLN A 119 -3.50 24.83 -12.29
N ASP A 120 -3.65 23.63 -11.74
CA ASP A 120 -4.70 23.31 -10.77
C ASP A 120 -4.23 23.51 -9.32
N GLY A 121 -3.02 24.02 -9.11
CA GLY A 121 -2.45 24.27 -7.78
C GLY A 121 -2.13 23.00 -6.99
N ILE A 122 -2.04 21.84 -7.65
CA ILE A 122 -1.72 20.55 -7.03
C ILE A 122 -0.19 20.39 -7.00
N ALA A 123 0.40 20.56 -5.82
CA ALA A 123 1.84 20.41 -5.61
C ALA A 123 2.30 18.98 -5.91
N GLY A 124 3.53 18.84 -6.41
CA GLY A 124 4.17 17.53 -6.52
C GLY A 124 4.49 16.96 -5.13
N LEU A 125 4.42 15.63 -5.01
CA LEU A 125 4.88 14.95 -3.80
C LEU A 125 6.40 14.90 -3.77
N ASP A 126 6.98 15.07 -2.58
CA ASP A 126 8.40 14.85 -2.38
C ASP A 126 8.71 13.35 -2.51
N ARG A 127 9.58 13.02 -3.47
CA ARG A 127 9.84 11.63 -3.81
C ARG A 127 10.68 10.92 -2.74
N ALA A 128 11.61 11.62 -2.10
CA ALA A 128 12.47 11.03 -1.08
C ALA A 128 11.65 10.67 0.16
N VAL A 129 10.77 11.59 0.59
CA VAL A 129 9.87 11.36 1.73
C VAL A 129 8.90 10.21 1.43
N LEU A 130 8.24 10.23 0.26
CA LEU A 130 7.27 9.20 -0.12
C LEU A 130 7.92 7.81 -0.24
N ASP A 131 9.10 7.71 -0.83
CA ASP A 131 9.76 6.42 -1.06
C ASP A 131 10.29 5.81 0.24
N VAL A 132 10.82 6.62 1.16
CA VAL A 132 11.20 6.16 2.50
C VAL A 132 9.98 5.67 3.28
N GLU A 133 8.86 6.41 3.23
CA GLU A 133 7.63 5.97 3.89
C GLU A 133 7.10 4.65 3.33
N VAL A 134 7.06 4.51 2.00
CA VAL A 134 6.64 3.26 1.34
C VAL A 134 7.58 2.12 1.72
N ALA A 135 8.89 2.32 1.72
CA ALA A 135 9.85 1.29 2.11
C ALA A 135 9.67 0.83 3.56
N LEU A 136 9.44 1.75 4.51
CA LEU A 136 9.13 1.41 5.91
C LEU A 136 7.81 0.65 6.05
N LEU A 137 6.79 1.00 5.27
CA LEU A 137 5.52 0.28 5.26
C LEU A 137 5.67 -1.12 4.67
N THR A 138 6.45 -1.28 3.60
CA THR A 138 6.79 -2.58 3.01
C THR A 138 7.50 -3.47 4.00
N ALA A 139 8.54 -2.96 4.68
CA ALA A 139 9.28 -3.72 5.69
C ALA A 139 8.38 -4.21 6.83
N ARG A 140 7.46 -3.36 7.31
CA ARG A 140 6.48 -3.75 8.34
C ARG A 140 5.42 -4.74 7.86
N ALA A 141 5.16 -4.78 6.55
CA ALA A 141 4.19 -5.66 5.92
C ALA A 141 4.80 -6.98 5.40
N GLN A 142 6.11 -7.22 5.58
CA GLN A 142 6.82 -8.44 5.16
C GLN A 142 6.04 -9.73 5.47
N GLY A 143 5.44 -9.84 6.65
CA GLY A 143 4.68 -11.02 7.04
C GLY A 143 3.40 -11.29 6.24
N TYR A 144 3.02 -10.44 5.27
CA TYR A 144 1.88 -10.63 4.36
C TYR A 144 2.33 -11.08 2.96
N PHE A 145 3.63 -11.09 2.64
CA PHE A 145 4.19 -11.30 1.30
C PHE A 145 5.04 -12.59 1.17
N THR A 146 4.63 -13.72 1.76
CA THR A 146 5.43 -14.95 1.93
C THR A 146 5.94 -15.64 0.65
N ASP A 147 5.73 -15.06 -0.52
CA ASP A 147 5.83 -15.73 -1.83
C ASP A 147 6.69 -14.99 -2.86
N ASP A 148 7.47 -13.99 -2.44
CA ASP A 148 8.20 -13.07 -3.34
C ASP A 148 7.28 -12.41 -4.40
N THR A 149 5.97 -12.38 -4.15
CA THR A 149 4.96 -11.84 -5.08
C THR A 149 4.95 -10.32 -5.11
N PHE A 150 5.44 -9.68 -4.05
CA PHE A 150 5.44 -8.24 -3.94
C PHE A 150 6.73 -7.62 -4.48
N ASP A 151 6.62 -7.05 -5.69
CA ASP A 151 7.71 -6.36 -6.39
C ASP A 151 7.96 -4.97 -5.78
N SER A 152 8.58 -4.93 -4.60
CA SER A 152 9.05 -3.69 -3.98
C SER A 152 10.32 -3.95 -3.18
N ASP A 153 11.45 -3.88 -3.87
CA ASP A 153 12.76 -3.91 -3.25
C ASP A 153 12.94 -2.66 -2.36
N VAL A 154 12.93 -2.90 -1.05
CA VAL A 154 13.10 -1.87 -0.01
C VAL A 154 14.42 -1.11 -0.18
N ALA A 155 15.49 -1.81 -0.55
CA ALA A 155 16.81 -1.21 -0.76
C ALA A 155 16.77 -0.29 -1.99
N GLU A 156 16.20 -0.74 -3.10
CA GLU A 156 16.07 0.07 -4.32
C GLU A 156 15.19 1.30 -4.12
N LEU A 157 14.16 1.22 -3.27
CA LEU A 157 13.31 2.36 -2.94
C LEU A 157 14.08 3.46 -2.22
N ILE A 158 14.97 3.09 -1.30
CA ILE A 158 15.63 4.02 -0.38
C ILE A 158 16.96 4.54 -0.95
N ALA A 159 17.72 3.67 -1.63
CA ALA A 159 19.07 3.94 -2.12
C ALA A 159 19.27 5.31 -2.81
N PRO A 160 18.35 5.82 -3.66
CA PRO A 160 18.57 7.07 -4.39
C PRO A 160 18.47 8.35 -3.54
N HIS A 161 17.98 8.28 -2.31
CA HIS A 161 17.40 9.45 -1.64
C HIS A 161 18.31 10.13 -0.59
N ALA A 162 19.51 9.63 -0.32
CA ALA A 162 20.38 10.14 0.74
C ALA A 162 20.61 11.67 0.66
N ALA A 163 20.95 12.20 -0.52
CA ALA A 163 21.21 13.63 -0.71
C ALA A 163 19.96 14.49 -0.46
N ALA A 164 18.78 14.03 -0.88
CA ALA A 164 17.53 14.76 -0.65
C ALA A 164 17.17 14.79 0.84
N LEU A 165 17.35 13.66 1.55
CA LEU A 165 17.11 13.55 2.98
C LEU A 165 18.03 14.48 3.78
N ILE A 166 19.32 14.58 3.44
CA ILE A 166 20.25 15.55 4.04
C ILE A 166 19.70 16.99 3.90
N GLY A 167 19.20 17.35 2.71
CA GLY A 167 18.59 18.65 2.48
C GLY A 167 17.37 18.91 3.37
N HIS A 168 16.51 17.91 3.57
CA HIS A 168 15.35 18.05 4.46
C HIS A 168 15.72 18.12 5.94
N ILE A 169 16.72 17.37 6.38
CA ILE A 169 17.25 17.43 7.74
C ILE A 169 17.74 18.85 8.04
N ALA A 170 18.49 19.46 7.11
CA ALA A 170 18.96 20.84 7.24
C ALA A 170 17.81 21.86 7.27
N ALA A 171 16.66 21.56 6.65
CA ALA A 171 15.47 22.41 6.70
C ALA A 171 14.72 22.32 8.04
N GLY A 172 14.99 21.30 8.86
CA GLY A 172 14.60 21.25 10.28
C GLY A 172 13.17 20.80 10.58
N ASP A 173 12.48 20.09 9.67
CA ASP A 173 11.18 19.47 10.02
C ASP A 173 11.43 18.18 10.85
N PRO A 174 11.02 18.14 12.13
CA PRO A 174 11.28 16.99 13.01
C PRO A 174 10.63 15.70 12.49
N ARG A 175 9.52 15.78 11.77
CA ARG A 175 8.83 14.60 11.24
C ARG A 175 9.63 13.94 10.11
N ILE A 176 10.27 14.76 9.28
CA ILE A 176 11.13 14.27 8.21
C ILE A 176 12.44 13.74 8.80
N PHE A 177 12.96 14.36 9.86
CA PHE A 177 14.11 13.83 10.59
C PHE A 177 13.83 12.41 11.13
N ASP A 178 12.70 12.22 11.83
CA ASP A 178 12.31 10.91 12.36
C ASP A 178 12.13 9.86 11.26
N LEU A 179 11.53 10.27 10.13
CA LEU A 179 11.36 9.41 8.96
C LEU A 179 12.72 9.04 8.34
N ALA A 180 13.61 10.01 8.16
CA ALA A 180 14.94 9.81 7.61
C ALA A 180 15.77 8.88 8.51
N ARG A 181 15.67 9.05 9.84
CA ARG A 181 16.32 8.16 10.80
C ARG A 181 15.80 6.72 10.71
N ALA A 182 14.49 6.54 10.60
CA ALA A 182 13.90 5.21 10.42
C ALA A 182 14.31 4.58 9.09
N GLY A 183 14.30 5.36 8.00
CA GLY A 183 14.77 4.93 6.68
C GLY A 183 16.26 4.55 6.68
N ALA A 184 17.08 5.26 7.45
CA ALA A 184 18.49 4.96 7.57
C ALA A 184 18.77 3.66 8.31
N GLY A 185 18.07 3.39 9.41
CA GLY A 185 18.16 2.08 10.07
C GLY A 185 17.71 0.93 9.15
N LEU A 186 16.69 1.17 8.32
CA LEU A 186 16.24 0.19 7.33
C LEU A 186 17.29 -0.02 6.22
N ALA A 187 17.95 1.04 5.76
CA ALA A 187 19.02 0.96 4.79
C ALA A 187 20.22 0.15 5.32
N GLU A 188 20.59 0.31 6.59
CA GLU A 188 21.62 -0.52 7.24
C GLU A 188 21.22 -2.00 7.29
N GLU A 189 19.98 -2.30 7.67
CA GLU A 189 19.45 -3.68 7.75
C GLU A 189 19.53 -4.40 6.39
N PHE A 190 19.22 -3.68 5.31
CA PHE A 190 19.21 -4.21 3.94
C PHE A 190 20.56 -4.04 3.21
N GLY A 191 21.59 -3.49 3.88
CA GLY A 191 22.94 -3.37 3.32
C GLY A 191 23.07 -2.38 2.15
N VAL A 192 22.30 -1.29 2.18
CA VAL A 192 22.39 -0.22 1.17
C VAL A 192 23.73 0.51 1.33
N ASP A 193 24.68 0.23 0.43
CA ASP A 193 26.00 0.88 0.41
C ASP A 193 26.14 1.73 -0.85
N VAL A 194 25.65 2.98 -0.78
CA VAL A 194 25.65 3.93 -1.90
C VAL A 194 26.35 5.23 -1.45
N PRO A 195 27.05 5.95 -2.36
CA PRO A 195 27.62 7.25 -2.02
C PRO A 195 26.59 8.22 -1.40
N ALA A 196 27.04 9.07 -0.47
CA ALA A 196 26.25 10.00 0.37
C ALA A 196 25.54 9.41 1.60
N TRP A 197 25.44 8.09 1.75
CA TRP A 197 24.88 7.48 2.97
C TRP A 197 25.70 7.75 4.24
N PRO A 198 27.05 7.70 4.22
CA PRO A 198 27.86 8.11 5.38
C PRO A 198 27.60 9.56 5.83
N GLU A 199 27.34 10.46 4.89
CA GLU A 199 27.01 11.86 5.18
C GLU A 199 25.60 11.99 5.77
N LEU A 200 24.65 11.17 5.31
CA LEU A 200 23.31 11.10 5.90
C LEU A 200 23.36 10.62 7.34
N PHE A 201 24.12 9.55 7.65
CA PHE A 201 24.29 9.09 9.03
C PHE A 201 24.88 10.17 9.92
N ALA A 202 25.92 10.87 9.44
CA ALA A 202 26.52 11.99 10.18
C ALA A 202 25.55 13.16 10.41
N ALA A 203 24.57 13.38 9.52
CA ALA A 203 23.54 14.41 9.68
C ALA A 203 22.42 14.00 10.66
N LEU A 204 22.32 12.71 11.01
CA LEU A 204 21.32 12.15 11.92
C LEU A 204 21.81 11.98 13.36
N ASP A 205 23.12 12.14 13.59
CA ASP A 205 23.79 12.12 14.89
C ASP A 205 23.83 13.51 15.55
#